data_AF-A0A401RRU7-F1
#
_entry.id   AF-A0A401RRU7-F1
#
_cell.length_a   1.000
_cell.length_b   1.000
_cell.length_c   1.000
_cell.angle_alpha   90.00
_cell.angle_beta   90.00
_cell.angle_gamma   90.00
#
_symmetry.space_group_name_H-M   'P 1'
#
loop_
_entity.id
_entity.type
_entity.pdbx_description
1 polymer ?
#
loop_
_entity_poly.entity_id
_entity_poly.type
_entity_poly.pdbx_seq_one_letter_code
_entity_poly.pdbx_strand_id
1 'polypeptide(L)' 'MLSRLRSGSIRNLDREFDCTVRLLDDSEYSCTIQRDAKGHYLIDLLCHHMNLLEKDYFGIRFVDPDKQRVGSG' A
#
# COMPACT_ATOMS: atom_id res chain seq x y z
N MET A 1 35.38 1.32 -18.27
CA MET A 1 34.61 2.17 -17.32
C MET A 1 33.44 1.36 -16.77
N LEU A 2 33.69 0.56 -15.74
CA LEU A 2 32.63 -0.22 -15.09
C LEU A 2 31.81 0.72 -14.21
N SER A 3 30.56 0.89 -14.62
CA SER A 3 29.55 1.73 -13.98
C SER A 3 29.40 1.40 -12.50
N ARG A 4 29.52 2.46 -11.69
CA ARG A 4 29.32 2.51 -10.25
C ARG A 4 28.08 1.71 -9.84
N LEU A 5 28.27 0.56 -9.18
CA LEU A 5 27.18 -0.01 -8.38
C LEU A 5 26.84 1.03 -7.31
N ARG A 6 25.68 1.66 -7.46
CA ARG A 6 25.06 2.43 -6.38
C ARG A 6 24.82 1.46 -5.24
N SER A 7 25.73 1.48 -4.28
CA SER A 7 25.54 0.90 -2.95
C SER A 7 24.44 1.69 -2.25
N GLY A 8 23.19 1.48 -2.66
CA GLY A 8 22.05 1.70 -1.77
C GLY A 8 22.18 0.64 -0.69
N SER A 9 22.36 1.05 0.55
CA SER A 9 22.56 0.13 1.68
C SER A 9 21.43 -0.90 1.68
N ILE A 10 21.77 -2.20 1.51
CA ILE A 10 20.83 -3.34 1.51
C ILE A 10 19.88 -3.28 2.72
N ARG A 11 20.35 -2.65 3.81
CA ARG A 11 19.64 -2.37 5.06
C ARG A 11 18.38 -1.49 4.92
N ASN A 12 18.20 -0.75 3.82
CA ASN A 12 16.99 0.05 3.61
C ASN A 12 15.83 -0.75 3.01
N LEU A 13 16.10 -1.84 2.30
CA LEU A 13 15.05 -2.72 1.76
C LEU A 13 14.36 -3.56 2.84
N ASP A 14 15.04 -3.78 3.97
CA ASP A 14 14.49 -4.54 5.10
C ASP A 14 13.46 -3.75 5.93
N ARG A 15 13.22 -2.47 5.59
CA ARG A 15 12.24 -1.67 6.32
C ARG A 15 10.84 -2.05 5.91
N GLU A 16 10.14 -2.62 6.87
CA GLU A 16 8.75 -2.99 6.79
C GLU A 16 7.88 -2.01 7.59
N PHE A 17 6.64 -1.85 7.15
CA PHE A 17 5.65 -0.98 7.76
C PHE A 17 4.36 -1.75 7.98
N ASP A 18 3.75 -1.56 9.14
CA ASP A 18 2.40 -2.07 9.38
C ASP A 18 1.39 -1.19 8.66
N CYS A 19 0.51 -1.84 7.91
CA CYS A 19 -0.52 -1.22 7.11
C CYS A 19 -1.87 -1.85 7.47
N THR A 20 -2.82 -1.01 7.85
CA THR A 20 -4.21 -1.41 8.09
C THR A 20 -5.09 -0.76 7.03
N VAL A 21 -5.90 -1.58 6.36
CA VAL A 21 -6.84 -1.16 5.33
C VAL A 21 -8.24 -1.47 5.81
N ARG A 22 -9.09 -0.44 5.84
CA ARG A 22 -10.53 -0.62 6.09
C ARG A 22 -11.23 -1.00 4.79
N LEU A 23 -11.92 -2.14 4.81
CA LEU A 23 -12.64 -2.70 3.68
C LEU A 23 -14.03 -2.09 3.55
N LEU A 24 -14.75 -2.45 2.48
CA LEU A 24 -16.07 -1.89 2.17
C LEU A 24 -17.17 -2.37 3.11
N ASP A 25 -16.97 -3.48 3.81
CA ASP A 25 -17.86 -4.03 4.83
C ASP A 25 -17.49 -3.58 6.26
N ASP A 26 -16.67 -2.52 6.37
CA ASP A 26 -16.11 -1.97 7.61
C ASP A 26 -15.19 -2.92 8.39
N SER A 27 -14.87 -4.09 7.86
CA SER A 27 -13.82 -4.94 8.42
C SER A 27 -12.43 -4.35 8.16
N GLU A 28 -11.45 -4.73 8.98
CA GLU A 28 -10.07 -4.26 8.87
C GLU A 28 -9.14 -5.41 8.44
N TYR A 29 -8.35 -5.15 7.41
CA TYR A 29 -7.27 -6.02 6.98
C TYR A 29 -5.92 -5.41 7.37
N SER A 30 -5.13 -6.13 8.16
CA SER A 30 -3.80 -5.69 8.59
C SER A 30 -2.71 -6.56 7.95
N CYS A 31 -1.69 -5.92 7.42
CA CYS A 31 -0.54 -6.58 6.80
C CYS A 31 0.73 -5.75 6.94
N THR A 32 1.88 -6.42 6.89
CA THR A 32 3.19 -5.79 6.88
C THR A 32 3.67 -5.64 5.44
N ILE A 33 4.11 -4.43 5.07
CA ILE A 33 4.47 -4.06 3.70
C ILE A 33 5.87 -3.48 3.66
N GLN A 34 6.66 -3.92 2.68
CA GLN A 34 7.99 -3.37 2.42
C GLN A 34 7.90 -1.92 1.96
N ARG A 35 8.84 -1.07 2.38
CA ARG A 35 8.92 0.36 2.01
C ARG A 35 8.72 0.64 0.52
N ASP A 36 9.37 -0.17 -0.31
CA ASP A 36 9.42 0.03 -1.77
C ASP A 36 8.36 -0.81 -2.51
N ALA A 37 7.46 -1.46 -1.77
CA ALA A 37 6.32 -2.15 -2.37
C ALA A 37 5.43 -1.15 -3.11
N LYS A 38 5.01 -1.54 -4.33
CA LYS A 38 4.10 -0.72 -5.13
C LYS A 38 2.69 -0.84 -4.56
N GLY A 39 1.89 0.22 -4.71
CA GLY A 39 0.46 0.17 -4.34
C GLY A 39 -0.32 -0.95 -5.02
N HIS A 40 0.11 -1.37 -6.23
CA HIS A 40 -0.49 -2.51 -6.93
C HIS A 40 -0.35 -3.83 -6.15
N TYR A 41 0.77 -4.03 -5.45
CA TYR A 41 0.96 -5.23 -4.61
C TYR A 41 -0.06 -5.28 -3.47
N LEU A 42 -0.34 -4.14 -2.84
CA LEU A 42 -1.31 -4.07 -1.75
C LEU A 42 -2.74 -4.36 -2.23
N ILE A 43 -3.18 -3.79 -3.36
CA ILE A 43 -4.52 -4.09 -3.89
C ILE A 43 -4.64 -5.56 -4.32
N ASP A 44 -3.58 -6.16 -4.88
CA ASP A 44 -3.59 -7.58 -5.22
C ASP A 44 -3.77 -8.47 -3.99
N LEU A 45 -3.09 -8.13 -2.88
CA LEU A 45 -3.20 -8.84 -1.61
C LEU A 45 -4.64 -8.78 -1.06
N LEU A 46 -5.27 -7.60 -1.08
CA LEU A 46 -6.65 -7.41 -0.63
C LEU A 46 -7.65 -8.15 -1.51
N CYS A 47 -7.50 -8.06 -2.83
CA CYS A 47 -8.36 -8.76 -3.78
C CYS A 47 -8.24 -10.28 -3.62
N HIS A 48 -7.04 -10.79 -3.34
CA HIS A 48 -6.85 -12.21 -3.04
C HIS A 48 -7.54 -12.60 -1.72
N HIS A 49 -7.37 -11.81 -0.66
CA HIS A 49 -8.01 -12.07 0.64
C HIS A 49 -9.54 -12.08 0.55
N MET A 50 -10.12 -11.13 -0.19
CA MET A 50 -11.57 -11.02 -0.41
C MET A 50 -12.09 -11.95 -1.51
N ASN A 51 -11.21 -12.70 -2.16
CA ASN A 51 -11.52 -13.58 -3.28
C ASN A 51 -12.30 -12.87 -4.42
N LEU A 52 -11.87 -11.64 -4.75
CA LEU A 52 -12.48 -10.81 -5.79
C LEU A 52 -12.03 -11.25 -7.18
N LEU A 53 -13.01 -11.56 -8.04
CA LEU A 53 -12.79 -11.91 -9.45
C LEU A 53 -12.48 -10.68 -10.30
N GLU A 54 -13.21 -9.58 -10.11
CA GLU A 54 -13.13 -8.39 -10.95
C GLU A 54 -12.35 -7.25 -10.27
N LYS A 55 -11.02 -7.31 -10.33
CA LYS A 55 -10.14 -6.38 -9.61
C LYS A 55 -10.15 -4.96 -10.17
N ASP A 56 -10.45 -4.80 -11.46
CA ASP A 56 -10.36 -3.53 -12.18
C ASP A 56 -11.40 -2.48 -11.73
N TYR A 57 -12.43 -2.90 -10.98
CA TYR A 57 -13.44 -2.00 -10.43
C TYR A 57 -13.05 -1.38 -9.09
N PHE A 58 -12.02 -1.90 -8.43
CA PHE A 58 -11.68 -1.52 -7.06
C PHE A 58 -10.33 -0.80 -7.01
N GLY A 59 -10.19 0.09 -6.02
CA GLY A 59 -8.96 0.82 -5.76
C GLY A 59 -8.83 1.20 -4.30
N ILE A 60 -7.61 1.50 -3.88
CA ILE A 60 -7.32 1.94 -2.51
C ILE A 60 -7.24 3.45 -2.50
N ARG A 61 -7.87 4.08 -1.50
CA ARG A 61 -7.73 5.51 -1.23
C ARG A 61 -7.10 5.71 0.14
N PHE A 62 -6.04 6.51 0.18
CA PHE A 62 -5.51 7.06 1.42
C PHE A 62 -5.93 8.53 1.52
N VAL A 63 -6.38 8.95 2.70
CA VAL A 63 -6.63 10.36 3.00
C VAL A 63 -5.60 10.77 4.03
N ASP A 64 -4.72 11.68 3.62
CA ASP A 64 -3.76 12.28 4.53
C ASP A 64 -4.51 13.12 5.58
N PRO A 65 -4.24 12.91 6.88
CA PRO A 65 -4.97 13.59 7.95
C PRO A 65 -4.84 15.12 7.87
N ASP A 66 -3.73 15.64 7.33
CA ASP A 66 -3.49 17.09 7.20
C ASP A 66 -4.08 17.69 5.92
N LYS A 67 -4.55 16.85 4.98
CA LYS A 67 -5.10 17.28 3.68
C LYS A 67 -6.55 16.87 3.46
N GLN A 68 -7.26 16.52 4.52
CA GLN A 68 -8.68 16.26 4.43
C GLN A 68 -9.39 17.54 3.99
N ARG A 69 -9.97 17.53 2.79
CA ARG A 69 -10.79 18.64 2.29
C ARG A 69 -12.02 18.72 3.17
N VAL A 70 -11.93 19.52 4.24
CA VAL A 70 -13.08 19.93 5.04
C VAL A 70 -14.04 20.57 4.04
N GLY A 71 -15.16 19.88 3.79
CA GLY A 71 -16.24 20.46 3.02
C GLY A 71 -16.72 21.67 3.80
N SER A 72 -16.38 22.87 3.33
CA SER A 72 -17.00 24.09 3.81
C SER A 72 -18.48 24.01 3.41
N GLY A 73 -19.32 23.64 4.37
CA GLY A 73 -20.76 23.88 4.32
C GLY A 73 -21.05 25.34 4.60
#